data_AF-T1AL81-F1
#
_entry.id   AF-T1AL81-F1
#
_cell.length_a   1.000
_cell.length_b   1.000
_cell.length_c   1.000
_cell.angle_alpha   90.00
_cell.angle_beta   90.00
_cell.angle_gamma   90.00
#
_symmetry.space_group_name_H-M   'P 1'
#
loop_
_entity.id
_entity.type
_entity.pdbx_description
1 polymer ?
#
loop_
_entity_poly.entity_id
_entity_poly.type
_entity_poly.pdbx_seq_one_letter_code
_entity_poly.pdbx_strand_id
1 'polypeptide(L)'
;KYDDLMENPKIRRWFENLKAKSILTATVYRRTLGYYCELEKTTPEKLLTDMKRLEFRDTFLDFVRRLEKEEKAGSYIARFKRVLRSWSKFNGIEIKLDVNIANENESPTLNNERVPSKEELSRILRKATSRGKVSISIMAFSGFR
;
A
#
# COMPACT_ATOMS: atom_id res chain seq x y z
N LYS A 1 -4.72 -13.90 -4.31
CA LYS A 1 -4.17 -13.25 -5.53
C LYS A 1 -2.67 -13.06 -5.32
N TYR A 2 -1.85 -13.54 -6.26
CA TYR A 2 -0.39 -13.60 -6.20
C TYR A 2 0.16 -14.49 -5.07
N ASP A 3 -0.54 -15.59 -4.77
CA ASP A 3 -0.09 -16.57 -3.77
C ASP A 3 1.00 -17.48 -4.36
N ASP A 4 0.96 -17.70 -5.67
CA ASP A 4 1.99 -18.32 -6.52
C ASP A 4 3.37 -17.68 -6.37
N LEU A 5 3.45 -16.37 -6.12
CA LEU A 5 4.74 -15.70 -5.85
C LEU A 5 5.48 -16.26 -4.63
N MET A 6 4.78 -16.92 -3.71
CA MET A 6 5.40 -17.54 -2.53
C MET A 6 6.20 -18.81 -2.88
N GLU A 7 6.03 -19.36 -4.08
CA GLU A 7 6.87 -20.45 -4.60
C GLU A 7 8.30 -19.98 -4.80
N ASN A 8 8.53 -18.70 -5.10
CA ASN A 8 9.86 -18.12 -5.15
C ASN A 8 10.46 -18.02 -3.73
N PRO A 9 11.60 -18.69 -3.46
CA PRO A 9 12.26 -18.65 -2.16
C PRO A 9 12.65 -17.24 -1.69
N LYS A 10 13.06 -16.34 -2.59
CA LYS A 10 13.44 -14.95 -2.25
C LYS A 10 12.24 -14.15 -1.79
N ILE A 11 11.10 -14.27 -2.47
CA ILE A 11 9.86 -13.57 -2.10
C ILE A 11 9.35 -14.10 -0.77
N ARG A 12 9.36 -15.42 -0.57
CA ARG A 12 8.99 -16.04 0.72
C ARG A 12 9.86 -15.53 1.88
N ARG A 13 11.18 -15.48 1.70
CA ARG A 13 12.11 -14.95 2.73
C ARG A 13 11.85 -13.48 3.03
N TRP A 14 11.62 -12.67 1.99
CA TRP A 14 11.27 -11.26 2.15
C TRP A 14 9.93 -11.07 2.88
N PHE A 15 8.93 -11.88 2.53
CA PHE A 15 7.61 -11.87 3.17
C PHE A 15 7.71 -12.21 4.66
N GLU A 16 8.42 -13.29 5.03
CA GLU A 16 8.59 -13.66 6.44
C GLU A 16 9.36 -12.57 7.23
N ASN A 17 10.37 -11.94 6.61
CA ASN A 17 11.06 -10.80 7.21
C ASN A 17 10.12 -9.60 7.46
N LEU A 18 9.20 -9.28 6.54
CA LEU A 18 8.21 -8.22 6.75
C LEU A 18 7.17 -8.61 7.80
N LYS A 19 6.74 -9.87 7.78
CA LYS A 19 5.73 -10.43 8.68
C LYS A 19 6.19 -10.42 10.14
N ALA A 20 7.50 -10.53 10.38
CA ALA A 20 8.08 -10.35 11.72
C ALA A 20 7.70 -9.00 12.36
N LYS A 21 7.42 -7.96 11.57
CA LYS A 21 6.88 -6.69 12.05
C LYS A 21 5.36 -6.58 11.91
N SER A 22 4.81 -6.99 10.76
CA SER A 22 3.37 -6.90 10.49
C SER A 22 2.95 -7.82 9.35
N ILE A 23 2.07 -8.78 9.66
CA ILE A 23 1.44 -9.66 8.66
C ILE A 23 0.65 -8.88 7.61
N LEU A 24 -0.01 -7.78 8.02
CA LEU A 24 -0.78 -6.94 7.12
C LEU A 24 0.14 -6.27 6.10
N THR A 25 1.24 -5.68 6.55
CA THR A 25 2.24 -5.06 5.67
C THR A 25 2.83 -6.09 4.72
N ALA A 26 3.22 -7.26 5.21
CA ALA A 26 3.77 -8.33 4.39
C ALA A 26 2.80 -8.75 3.27
N THR A 27 1.52 -8.92 3.61
CA THR A 27 0.46 -9.30 2.66
C THR A 27 0.22 -8.21 1.62
N VAL A 28 0.13 -6.95 2.05
CA VAL A 28 -0.04 -5.81 1.14
C VAL A 28 1.16 -5.70 0.20
N TYR A 29 2.38 -5.81 0.72
CA TYR A 29 3.60 -5.65 -0.08
C TYR A 29 3.75 -6.75 -1.13
N ARG A 30 3.50 -8.00 -0.76
CA ARG A 30 3.48 -9.12 -1.72
C ARG A 30 2.44 -8.90 -2.83
N ARG A 31 1.22 -8.51 -2.46
CA ARG A 31 0.15 -8.26 -3.43
C ARG A 31 0.49 -7.10 -4.36
N THR A 32 1.04 -6.01 -3.84
CA THR A 32 1.45 -4.85 -4.64
C THR A 32 2.63 -5.19 -5.55
N LEU A 33 3.59 -6.00 -5.10
CA LEU A 33 4.69 -6.48 -5.94
C LEU A 33 4.16 -7.31 -7.12
N GLY A 34 3.29 -8.29 -6.85
CA GLY A 34 2.70 -9.11 -7.92
C GLY A 34 1.85 -8.30 -8.89
N TYR A 35 1.08 -7.34 -8.39
CA TYR A 35 0.30 -6.47 -9.25
C TYR A 35 1.16 -5.52 -10.09
N TYR A 36 2.27 -5.01 -9.55
CA TYR A 36 3.25 -4.26 -10.35
C TYR A 36 3.81 -5.12 -11.49
N CYS A 37 4.18 -6.37 -11.19
CA CYS A 37 4.65 -7.33 -12.19
C CYS A 37 3.59 -7.60 -13.28
N GLU A 38 2.31 -7.71 -12.92
CA GLU A 38 1.21 -7.85 -13.86
C GLU A 38 1.05 -6.61 -14.77
N LEU A 39 1.11 -5.40 -14.20
CA LEU A 39 0.97 -4.15 -14.95
C LEU A 39 2.12 -3.92 -15.94
N GLU A 40 3.36 -4.16 -15.49
CA GLU A 40 4.57 -3.94 -16.30
C GLU A 40 4.99 -5.18 -17.10
N LYS A 41 4.18 -6.25 -17.09
CA LYS A 41 4.45 -7.53 -17.76
C LYS A 41 5.89 -8.04 -17.47
N THR A 42 6.27 -7.97 -16.20
CA THR A 42 7.60 -8.36 -15.72
C THR A 42 7.48 -9.43 -14.63
N THR A 43 8.61 -9.96 -14.16
CA THR A 43 8.67 -10.89 -13.02
C THR A 43 9.52 -10.29 -11.90
N PRO A 44 9.36 -10.72 -10.64
CA PRO A 44 10.16 -10.22 -9.53
C PRO A 44 11.68 -10.37 -9.73
N GLU A 45 12.13 -11.39 -10.48
CA GLU A 45 13.54 -11.63 -10.80
C GLU A 45 14.04 -10.71 -11.92
N LYS A 46 13.24 -10.55 -12.98
CA LYS A 46 13.57 -9.61 -14.07
C LYS A 46 13.61 -8.18 -13.54
N LEU A 47 12.67 -7.83 -12.66
CA LEU A 47 12.61 -6.56 -11.97
C LEU A 47 13.91 -6.27 -11.17
N LEU A 48 14.48 -7.26 -10.49
CA LEU A 48 15.78 -7.08 -9.80
C LEU A 48 16.93 -6.83 -10.79
N THR A 49 16.86 -7.39 -11.99
CA THR A 49 17.86 -7.14 -13.04
C THR A 49 17.72 -5.73 -13.58
N ASP A 50 16.49 -5.30 -13.85
CA ASP A 50 16.18 -3.95 -14.34
C ASP A 50 16.56 -2.89 -13.31
N MET A 51 16.26 -3.11 -12.02
CA MET A 51 16.59 -2.21 -10.91
C MET A 51 18.09 -1.90 -10.75
N LYS A 52 18.99 -2.73 -11.28
CA LYS A 52 20.44 -2.46 -11.27
C LYS A 52 20.85 -1.44 -12.32
N ARG A 53 20.00 -1.21 -13.32
CA ARG A 53 20.24 -0.30 -14.43
C ARG A 53 19.79 1.11 -14.04
N LEU A 54 20.52 2.12 -14.49
CA LEU A 54 20.21 3.54 -14.17
C LEU A 54 18.87 3.96 -14.79
N GLU A 55 18.54 3.37 -15.92
CA GLU A 55 17.34 3.58 -16.74
C GLU A 55 16.05 3.10 -16.04
N PHE A 56 16.16 2.31 -14.97
CA PHE A 56 15.00 1.89 -14.20
C PHE A 56 14.27 3.06 -13.56
N ARG A 57 14.99 4.13 -13.20
CA ARG A 57 14.38 5.35 -12.67
C ARG A 57 13.43 5.98 -13.69
N ASP A 58 13.87 6.07 -14.95
CA ASP A 58 13.07 6.68 -16.02
C ASP A 58 11.87 5.81 -16.35
N THR A 59 12.05 4.49 -16.39
CA THR A 59 10.93 3.54 -16.54
C THR A 59 9.91 3.68 -15.41
N PHE A 60 10.37 3.84 -14.17
CA PHE A 60 9.48 4.07 -13.02
C PHE A 60 8.80 5.44 -13.08
N LEU A 61 9.48 6.47 -13.59
CA LEU A 61 8.89 7.78 -13.81
C LEU A 61 7.76 7.70 -14.84
N ASP A 62 7.96 7.00 -15.95
CA ASP A 62 6.93 6.78 -16.97
C ASP A 62 5.72 6.03 -16.41
N PHE A 63 5.97 5.01 -15.59
CA PHE A 63 4.92 4.32 -14.84
C PHE A 63 4.10 5.27 -13.97
N VAL A 64 4.77 6.15 -13.21
CA VAL A 64 4.09 7.17 -12.37
C VAL A 64 3.25 8.11 -13.22
N ARG A 65 3.80 8.66 -14.30
CA ARG A 65 3.07 9.60 -15.19
C ARG A 65 1.88 8.93 -15.87
N ARG A 66 1.98 7.65 -16.22
CA ARG A 66 0.86 6.88 -16.76
C ARG A 66 -0.27 6.74 -15.76
N LEU A 67 0.04 6.38 -14.50
CA LEU A 67 -0.99 6.24 -13.46
C LEU A 67 -1.61 7.59 -13.06
N GLU A 68 -0.86 8.69 -13.09
CA GLU A 68 -1.41 10.03 -12.88
C GLU A 68 -2.39 10.42 -14.00
N LYS A 69 -2.09 10.09 -15.26
CA LYS A 69 -3.01 10.29 -16.39
C LYS A 69 -4.29 9.44 -16.28
N GLU A 70 -4.21 8.28 -15.63
CA GLU A 70 -5.35 7.44 -15.29
C GLU A 70 -6.09 7.90 -14.01
N GLU A 71 -5.77 9.09 -13.48
CA GLU A 71 -6.36 9.69 -12.29
C GLU A 71 -6.25 8.81 -11.03
N LYS A 72 -5.20 7.97 -10.95
CA LYS A 72 -4.95 7.18 -9.74
C LYS A 72 -4.46 8.08 -8.60
N ALA A 73 -4.92 7.79 -7.38
CA ALA A 73 -4.51 8.54 -6.20
C ALA A 73 -2.98 8.50 -5.98
N GLY A 74 -2.39 9.63 -5.58
CA GLY A 74 -0.96 9.73 -5.27
C GLY A 74 -0.50 8.72 -4.23
N SER A 75 -1.26 8.55 -3.14
CA SER A 75 -1.00 7.54 -2.10
C SER A 75 -1.04 6.09 -2.59
N TYR A 76 -1.81 5.82 -3.65
CA TYR A 76 -1.80 4.53 -4.32
C TYR A 76 -0.50 4.30 -5.10
N ILE A 77 -0.05 5.29 -5.87
CA ILE A 77 1.21 5.24 -6.62
C ILE A 77 2.42 5.14 -5.65
N ALA A 78 2.37 5.89 -4.55
CA ALA A 78 3.36 5.87 -3.48
C ALA A 78 3.61 4.46 -2.92
N ARG A 79 2.56 3.63 -2.87
CA ARG A 79 2.66 2.26 -2.37
C ARG A 79 3.60 1.42 -3.23
N PHE A 80 3.55 1.55 -4.56
CA PHE A 80 4.49 0.86 -5.46
C PHE A 80 5.92 1.29 -5.17
N LYS A 81 6.18 2.61 -5.08
CA LYS A 81 7.50 3.17 -4.75
C LYS A 81 8.06 2.56 -3.45
N ARG A 82 7.25 2.48 -2.39
CA ARG A 82 7.65 1.88 -1.09
C ARG A 82 7.96 0.38 -1.21
N VAL A 83 7.12 -0.35 -1.93
CA VAL A 83 7.27 -1.80 -2.13
C VAL A 83 8.52 -2.13 -2.94
N LEU A 84 8.76 -1.43 -4.05
CA LEU A 84 9.93 -1.61 -4.89
C LEU A 84 11.23 -1.28 -4.13
N ARG A 85 11.24 -0.22 -3.31
CA ARG A 85 12.36 0.10 -2.41
C ARG A 85 12.59 -0.99 -1.37
N SER A 86 11.54 -1.54 -0.76
CA SER A 86 11.66 -2.63 0.21
C SER A 86 12.20 -3.91 -0.42
N TRP A 87 11.69 -4.27 -1.61
CA TRP A 87 12.11 -5.46 -2.35
C TRP A 87 13.56 -5.37 -2.81
N SER A 88 13.95 -4.25 -3.45
CA SER A 88 15.34 -4.01 -3.88
C SER A 88 16.31 -4.03 -2.69
N LYS A 89 16.00 -3.31 -1.61
CA LYS A 89 16.83 -3.27 -0.40
C LYS A 89 17.03 -4.65 0.21
N PHE A 90 15.98 -5.48 0.30
CA PHE A 90 16.09 -6.85 0.81
C PHE A 90 17.01 -7.73 -0.05
N ASN A 91 17.10 -7.44 -1.35
CA ASN A 91 17.98 -8.14 -2.27
C ASN A 91 19.36 -7.48 -2.44
N GLY A 92 19.70 -6.50 -1.59
CA GLY A 92 21.00 -5.83 -1.62
C GLY A 92 21.20 -4.86 -2.79
N ILE A 93 20.11 -4.37 -3.39
CA ILE A 93 20.17 -3.39 -4.49
C ILE A 93 19.72 -2.03 -3.95
N GLU A 94 20.60 -1.05 -4.01
CA GLU A 94 20.23 0.34 -3.71
C GLU A 94 19.72 1.04 -4.97
N ILE A 95 18.43 1.40 -4.96
CA ILE A 95 17.80 2.14 -6.06
C ILE A 95 17.49 3.57 -5.63
N LYS A 96 17.84 4.53 -6.48
CA LYS A 96 17.49 5.94 -6.31
C LYS A 96 16.21 6.28 -7.08
N LEU A 97 15.06 5.98 -6.46
CA LEU A 97 13.74 6.34 -6.99
C LEU A 97 13.34 7.75 -6.53
N ASP A 98 14.12 8.76 -6.91
CA ASP A 98 13.83 10.18 -6.62
C ASP A 98 12.84 10.72 -7.66
N VAL A 99 11.63 10.16 -7.61
CA VAL A 99 10.49 10.52 -8.45
C VAL A 99 9.42 11.15 -7.58
N ASN A 100 9.03 12.37 -7.93
CA ASN A 100 7.96 13.12 -7.28
C ASN A 100 6.59 12.63 -7.79
N ILE A 101 5.71 12.31 -6.84
CA ILE A 101 4.35 11.85 -7.08
C ILE A 101 3.41 12.93 -6.55
N ALA A 102 2.48 13.41 -7.39
CA ALA A 102 1.50 14.40 -6.95
C ALA A 102 0.64 13.81 -5.82
N ASN A 103 0.38 14.59 -4.77
CA ASN A 103 -0.51 14.21 -3.67
C ASN A 103 -0.13 12.86 -3.00
N GLU A 104 1.19 12.55 -2.91
CA GLU A 104 1.73 11.28 -2.38
C GLU A 104 1.22 10.95 -0.97
N ASN A 105 1.01 11.99 -0.15
CA ASN A 105 0.56 11.88 1.23
C ASN A 105 -0.93 12.19 1.42
N GLU A 106 -1.64 12.56 0.36
CA GLU A 106 -3.07 12.82 0.47
C GLU A 106 -3.84 11.50 0.45
N SER A 107 -4.87 11.46 1.29
CA SER A 107 -5.86 10.40 1.30
C SER A 107 -7.16 10.98 0.75
N PRO A 108 -7.37 10.98 -0.58
CA PRO A 108 -8.50 11.68 -1.19
C PRO A 108 -9.87 11.19 -0.68
N THR A 109 -9.94 9.95 -0.18
CA THR A 109 -11.15 9.41 0.49
C THR A 109 -11.47 10.08 1.83
N LEU A 110 -10.47 10.66 2.50
CA LEU A 110 -10.63 11.32 3.80
C LEU A 110 -10.91 12.83 3.66
N ASN A 111 -10.71 13.42 2.48
CA ASN A 111 -10.80 14.87 2.30
C ASN A 111 -12.19 15.44 2.62
N ASN A 112 -13.25 14.67 2.40
CA ASN A 112 -14.63 15.05 2.73
C ASN A 112 -15.19 14.20 3.89
N GLU A 113 -14.34 13.44 4.59
CA GLU A 113 -14.80 12.64 5.73
C GLU A 113 -15.11 13.56 6.91
N ARG A 114 -16.36 13.49 7.39
CA ARG A 114 -16.86 14.30 8.50
C ARG A 114 -17.18 13.39 9.67
N VAL A 115 -16.84 13.84 10.88
CA VAL A 115 -17.31 13.18 12.11
C VAL A 115 -18.84 13.32 12.24
N PRO A 116 -19.57 12.26 12.65
CA PRO A 116 -21.01 12.33 12.85
C PRO A 116 -21.41 13.43 13.83
N SER A 117 -22.56 14.07 13.61
CA SER A 117 -23.15 15.00 14.57
C SER A 117 -23.59 14.26 15.85
N LYS A 118 -23.85 15.01 16.94
CA LYS A 118 -24.38 14.42 18.17
C LYS A 118 -25.72 13.72 17.95
N GLU A 119 -26.58 14.29 17.11
CA GLU A 119 -27.88 13.73 16.74
C GLU A 119 -27.73 12.45 15.91
N GLU A 120 -26.81 12.45 14.94
CA GLU A 120 -26.50 11.29 14.10
C GLU A 120 -25.91 10.15 14.94
N LEU A 121 -24.94 10.44 15.82
CA LEU A 121 -24.38 9.46 16.75
C LEU A 121 -25.44 8.89 17.68
N SER A 122 -26.33 9.73 18.20
CA SER A 122 -27.46 9.29 19.04
C SER A 122 -28.42 8.37 18.29
N ARG A 123 -28.69 8.62 16.99
CA ARG A 123 -29.48 7.73 16.15
C ARG A 123 -28.80 6.38 15.94
N ILE A 124 -27.50 6.37 15.67
CA ILE A 124 -26.68 5.16 15.50
C ILE A 124 -26.72 4.32 16.79
N LEU A 125 -26.47 4.93 17.95
CA LEU A 125 -26.51 4.26 19.25
C LEU A 125 -27.88 3.64 19.54
N ARG A 126 -28.98 4.33 19.23
CA ARG A 126 -30.34 3.81 19.46
C ARG A 126 -30.69 2.58 18.63
N LYS A 127 -30.10 2.44 17.44
CA LYS A 127 -30.32 1.29 16.54
C LYS A 127 -29.37 0.12 16.81
N ALA A 128 -28.28 0.35 17.54
CA ALA A 128 -27.30 -0.69 17.85
C ALA A 128 -27.78 -1.65 18.97
N THR A 129 -27.31 -2.89 18.91
CA THR A 129 -27.44 -3.86 20.01
C THR A 129 -26.67 -3.39 21.25
N SER A 130 -26.95 -3.97 22.42
CA SER A 130 -26.23 -3.59 23.66
C SER A 130 -24.71 -3.68 23.52
N ARG A 131 -24.19 -4.74 22.87
CA ARG A 131 -22.75 -4.87 22.54
C ARG A 131 -22.29 -3.78 21.57
N GLY A 132 -23.06 -3.52 20.52
CA GLY A 132 -22.74 -2.48 19.54
C GLY A 132 -22.65 -1.09 20.16
N LYS A 133 -23.57 -0.76 21.08
CA LYS A 133 -23.55 0.51 21.83
C LYS A 133 -22.25 0.71 22.60
N VAL A 134 -21.76 -0.32 23.28
CA VAL A 134 -20.49 -0.26 24.01
C VAL A 134 -19.32 -0.04 23.04
N SER A 135 -19.23 -0.83 21.96
CA SER A 135 -18.17 -0.67 20.96
C SER A 135 -18.17 0.73 20.32
N ILE A 136 -19.34 1.23 19.91
CA ILE A 136 -19.49 2.57 19.34
C ILE A 136 -19.08 3.64 20.36
N SER A 137 -19.48 3.50 21.62
CA SER A 137 -19.16 4.47 22.67
C SER A 137 -17.65 4.52 22.95
N ILE A 138 -16.97 3.39 22.96
CA ILE A 138 -15.51 3.33 23.10
C ILE A 138 -14.85 4.09 21.92
N MET A 139 -15.20 3.78 20.68
CA MET A 139 -14.65 4.48 19.50
C MET A 139 -14.95 5.99 19.52
N ALA A 140 -16.19 6.38 19.81
CA ALA A 140 -16.64 7.76 19.71
C ALA A 140 -16.15 8.67 20.85
N PHE A 141 -15.99 8.13 22.07
CA PHE A 141 -15.72 8.95 23.26
C PHE A 141 -14.32 8.76 23.85
N SER A 142 -13.57 7.73 23.45
CA SER A 142 -12.22 7.47 24.00
C SER A 142 -11.09 7.51 22.96
N GLY A 143 -11.40 7.75 21.68
CA GLY A 143 -10.40 7.87 20.62
C GLY A 143 -9.69 6.56 20.26
N PHE A 144 -10.25 5.43 20.69
CA PHE A 144 -9.79 4.10 20.26
C PHE A 144 -10.04 3.91 18.76
N ARG A 145 -9.06 3.30 18.08
CA ARG A 145 -9.12 2.92 16.66
C ARG A 145 -9.33 1.42 16.51
#